data_AF-A0A1V6D7U8-F1
#
_entry.id   AF-A0A1V6D7U8-F1
#
_cell.length_a   1.000
_cell.length_b   1.000
_cell.length_c   1.000
_cell.angle_alpha   90.00
_cell.angle_beta   90.00
_cell.angle_gamma   90.00
#
_symmetry.space_group_name_H-M   'P 1'
#
loop_
_entity.id
_entity.type
_entity.pdbx_description
1 polymer ?
#
loop_
_entity_poly.entity_id
_entity_poly.type
_entity_poly.pdbx_seq_one_letter_code
_entity_poly.pdbx_strand_id
1 'polypeptide(L)'
;MLTAQLVKTITPLTAYNSFLTFNILLHLLGLILIYKLAERFKNSAVDLALAVGFWLTYFPLNSEWRMGQFNYLASFFFFLAVTAIAYDKEILGAISWILSLAWKPLALLAFPYFWKNPKDKRKIGLILFFSLFIVFTLGYLAYFYNYQPTSFSDFLKTILNRGDRLGWEVHYIDNFSVSSLLGELFFNSSKNLWQVSVNIYLGIIIASYLYLSGCLVFKIKSANTDLKIYYLLFSLATMVMLHKEVWESWLVIWLPIIVTLLLLIKNPREKFFIFINSILLATPSLFSVWSMSKTNLWRFWLIFEKVLPQLCLYLFLTVKLRRKMKEAPTVLTKHFLLS
;
A
#
# COMPACT_ATOMS: atom_id res chain seq x y z
N MET A 1 -26.00 -0.73 26.24
CA MET A 1 -27.34 -1.23 25.83
C MET A 1 -27.70 -0.85 24.39
N LEU A 2 -27.59 0.42 23.98
CA LEU A 2 -27.90 0.87 22.61
C LEU A 2 -27.11 0.16 21.51
N THR A 3 -25.80 -0.06 21.70
CA THR A 3 -24.94 -0.77 20.74
C THR A 3 -25.29 -2.25 20.60
N ALA A 4 -25.64 -2.93 21.70
CA ALA A 4 -26.03 -4.34 21.68
C ALA A 4 -27.40 -4.60 21.01
N GLN A 5 -28.32 -3.63 21.09
CA GLN A 5 -29.59 -3.67 20.35
C GLN A 5 -29.39 -3.36 18.86
N LEU A 6 -28.49 -2.44 18.50
CA LEU A 6 -28.10 -2.16 17.10
C LEU A 6 -27.43 -3.36 16.41
N VAL A 7 -26.64 -4.14 17.15
CA VAL A 7 -26.02 -5.38 16.64
C VAL A 7 -27.06 -6.49 16.38
N LYS A 8 -28.21 -6.47 17.07
CA LYS A 8 -29.30 -7.44 16.84
C LYS A 8 -30.17 -7.11 15.62
N THR A 9 -30.20 -5.86 15.16
CA THR A 9 -31.04 -5.44 14.03
C THR A 9 -30.34 -5.52 12.66
N ILE A 10 -29.01 -5.53 12.64
CA ILE A 10 -28.23 -5.62 11.39
C ILE A 10 -27.84 -7.08 11.15
N THR A 11 -28.47 -7.72 10.16
CA THR A 11 -28.04 -9.06 9.74
C THR A 11 -26.64 -8.99 9.09
N PRO A 12 -25.84 -10.08 9.13
CA PRO A 12 -24.56 -10.13 8.43
C PRO A 12 -24.65 -9.74 6.95
N LEU A 13 -25.75 -10.11 6.29
CA LEU A 13 -26.02 -9.75 4.90
C LEU A 13 -26.25 -8.23 4.73
N THR A 14 -27.03 -7.62 5.63
CA THR A 14 -27.24 -6.16 5.63
C THR A 14 -25.94 -5.40 5.87
N ALA A 15 -25.10 -5.87 6.79
CA ALA A 15 -23.77 -5.29 7.06
C ALA A 15 -22.85 -5.40 5.84
N TYR A 16 -22.82 -6.58 5.20
CA TYR A 16 -22.03 -6.81 3.99
C TYR A 16 -22.50 -5.95 2.81
N ASN A 17 -23.81 -5.87 2.57
CA ASN A 17 -24.36 -5.01 1.51
C ASN A 17 -24.07 -3.53 1.76
N SER A 18 -24.12 -3.09 3.02
CA SER A 18 -23.76 -1.71 3.39
C SER A 18 -22.28 -1.44 3.14
N PHE A 19 -21.40 -2.37 3.54
CA PHE A 19 -19.97 -2.32 3.24
C PHE A 19 -19.72 -2.25 1.73
N LEU A 20 -20.37 -3.11 0.95
CA LEU A 20 -20.20 -3.16 -0.50
C LEU A 20 -20.67 -1.87 -1.16
N THR A 21 -21.86 -1.38 -0.79
CA THR A 21 -22.42 -0.12 -1.30
C THR A 21 -21.47 1.04 -1.02
N PHE A 22 -20.97 1.14 0.21
CA PHE A 22 -20.01 2.18 0.59
C PHE A 22 -18.72 2.10 -0.25
N ASN A 23 -18.16 0.90 -0.44
CA ASN A 23 -16.95 0.73 -1.25
C ASN A 23 -17.18 1.05 -2.73
N ILE A 24 -18.34 0.70 -3.30
CA ILE A 24 -18.70 1.06 -4.68
C ILE A 24 -18.81 2.58 -4.83
N LEU A 25 -19.49 3.26 -3.90
CA LEU A 25 -19.60 4.72 -3.93
C LEU A 25 -18.23 5.40 -3.82
N LEU A 26 -17.35 4.90 -2.96
CA LEU A 26 -15.95 5.37 -2.91
C LEU A 26 -15.20 5.08 -4.21
N HIS A 27 -15.44 3.93 -4.82
CA HIS A 27 -14.85 3.58 -6.09
C HIS A 27 -15.26 4.54 -7.21
N LEU A 28 -16.53 4.92 -7.27
CA LEU A 28 -17.02 5.94 -8.19
C LEU A 28 -16.43 7.32 -7.86
N LEU A 29 -16.32 7.68 -6.58
CA LEU A 29 -15.64 8.92 -6.14
C LEU A 29 -14.18 8.96 -6.64
N GLY A 30 -13.51 7.81 -6.73
CA GLY A 30 -12.17 7.67 -7.28
C GLY A 30 -12.03 8.18 -8.70
N LEU A 31 -13.06 8.02 -9.55
CA LEU A 31 -13.05 8.54 -10.93
C LEU A 31 -12.89 10.06 -10.96
N ILE A 32 -13.49 10.77 -9.99
CA ILE A 32 -13.34 12.23 -9.87
C ILE A 32 -11.89 12.58 -9.51
N LEU A 33 -11.24 11.81 -8.64
CA LEU A 33 -9.83 12.00 -8.30
C LEU A 33 -8.92 11.75 -9.50
N ILE A 34 -9.19 10.69 -10.27
CA ILE A 34 -8.48 10.36 -11.51
C ILE A 34 -8.59 11.50 -12.52
N TYR A 35 -9.80 11.99 -12.75
CA TYR A 35 -10.04 13.12 -13.65
C TYR A 35 -9.27 14.37 -13.22
N LYS A 36 -9.32 14.71 -11.93
CA LYS A 36 -8.55 15.83 -11.36
C LYS A 36 -7.04 15.65 -11.56
N LEU A 37 -6.49 14.46 -11.26
CA LEU A 37 -5.07 14.19 -11.51
C LEU A 37 -4.71 14.30 -13.00
N ALA A 38 -5.58 13.81 -13.89
CA ALA A 38 -5.37 13.88 -15.32
C ALA A 38 -5.32 15.35 -15.80
N GLU A 39 -6.24 16.18 -15.34
CA GLU A 39 -6.26 17.63 -15.58
C GLU A 39 -5.00 18.30 -15.02
N ARG A 40 -4.66 18.03 -13.75
CA ARG A 40 -3.50 18.60 -13.07
C ARG A 40 -2.19 18.35 -13.82
N PHE A 41 -2.03 17.14 -14.33
CA PHE A 41 -0.85 16.74 -15.08
C PHE A 41 -0.98 16.95 -16.59
N LYS A 42 -2.07 17.54 -17.09
CA LYS A 42 -2.31 17.79 -18.52
C LYS A 42 -2.15 16.51 -19.36
N ASN A 43 -2.88 15.46 -18.99
CA ASN A 43 -2.86 14.19 -19.71
C ASN A 43 -3.78 14.19 -20.92
N SER A 44 -3.47 13.31 -21.88
CA SER A 44 -4.33 13.06 -23.03
C SER A 44 -5.58 12.26 -22.62
N ALA A 45 -6.60 12.28 -23.48
CA ALA A 45 -7.80 11.46 -23.29
C ALA A 45 -7.47 9.95 -23.24
N VAL A 46 -6.45 9.52 -23.99
CA VAL A 46 -5.98 8.12 -23.99
C VAL A 46 -5.42 7.74 -22.63
N ASP A 47 -4.57 8.59 -22.04
CA ASP A 47 -3.98 8.32 -20.72
C ASP A 47 -5.04 8.28 -19.61
N LEU A 48 -6.03 9.18 -19.69
CA LEU A 48 -7.18 9.18 -18.79
C LEU A 48 -8.01 7.89 -18.97
N ALA A 49 -8.29 7.48 -20.21
CA ALA A 49 -9.04 6.27 -20.50
C ALA A 49 -8.32 5.01 -19.98
N LEU A 50 -6.98 4.94 -20.12
CA LEU A 50 -6.18 3.84 -19.55
C LEU A 50 -6.26 3.81 -18.02
N ALA A 51 -6.12 4.96 -17.36
CA ALA A 51 -6.22 5.07 -15.90
C ALA A 51 -7.61 4.68 -15.39
N VAL A 52 -8.67 5.14 -16.06
CA VAL A 52 -10.06 4.77 -15.75
C VAL A 52 -10.31 3.29 -16.02
N GLY A 53 -9.79 2.76 -17.12
CA GLY A 53 -9.89 1.34 -17.45
C GLY A 53 -9.32 0.46 -16.34
N PHE A 54 -8.07 0.72 -15.92
CA PHE A 54 -7.51 0.02 -14.77
C PHE A 54 -8.32 0.20 -13.50
N TRP A 55 -8.77 1.42 -13.19
CA TRP A 55 -9.58 1.66 -12.00
C TRP A 55 -10.80 0.75 -11.95
N LEU A 56 -11.56 0.67 -13.05
CA LEU A 56 -12.82 -0.07 -13.12
C LEU A 56 -12.64 -1.59 -13.25
N THR A 57 -11.56 -2.06 -13.86
CA THR A 57 -11.40 -3.48 -14.22
C THR A 57 -10.31 -4.23 -13.46
N TYR A 58 -9.76 -3.65 -12.39
CA TYR A 58 -8.69 -4.28 -11.60
C TYR A 58 -9.22 -5.48 -10.79
N PHE A 59 -8.92 -6.70 -11.23
CA PHE A 59 -9.47 -7.93 -10.61
C PHE A 59 -9.26 -8.02 -9.08
N PRO A 60 -8.10 -7.65 -8.51
CA PRO A 60 -7.91 -7.65 -7.06
C PRO A 60 -8.99 -6.91 -6.24
N LEU A 61 -9.62 -5.89 -6.83
CA LEU A 61 -10.73 -5.16 -6.21
C LEU A 61 -11.95 -6.06 -5.97
N ASN A 62 -12.26 -6.94 -6.92
CA ASN A 62 -13.34 -7.92 -6.78
C ASN A 62 -13.03 -8.91 -5.66
N SER A 63 -11.79 -9.42 -5.62
CA SER A 63 -11.35 -10.31 -4.53
C SER A 63 -11.49 -9.62 -3.16
N GLU A 64 -11.07 -8.37 -3.06
CA GLU A 64 -11.18 -7.55 -1.84
C GLU A 64 -12.62 -7.38 -1.35
N TRP A 65 -13.54 -7.03 -2.26
CA TRP A 65 -14.94 -6.85 -1.90
C TRP A 65 -15.63 -8.15 -1.54
N ARG A 66 -15.31 -9.26 -2.20
CA ARG A 66 -15.83 -10.59 -1.86
C ARG A 66 -15.33 -11.06 -0.50
N MET A 67 -14.08 -10.74 -0.15
CA MET A 67 -13.48 -11.11 1.14
C MET A 67 -13.83 -10.15 2.29
N GLY A 68 -14.53 -9.04 2.02
CA GLY A 68 -14.91 -8.06 3.05
C GLY A 68 -13.71 -7.39 3.72
N GLN A 69 -12.64 -7.15 2.95
CA GLN A 69 -11.37 -6.60 3.46
C GLN A 69 -11.31 -5.07 3.37
N PHE A 70 -10.39 -4.44 4.11
CA PHE A 70 -10.25 -2.98 4.22
C PHE A 70 -8.95 -2.41 3.61
N ASN A 71 -8.19 -3.20 2.84
CA ASN A 71 -7.04 -2.74 2.08
C ASN A 71 -7.42 -1.67 1.06
N TYR A 72 -8.53 -1.86 0.33
CA TYR A 72 -8.99 -0.88 -0.66
C TYR A 72 -9.32 0.46 0.00
N LEU A 73 -9.96 0.43 1.16
CA LEU A 73 -10.34 1.64 1.87
C LEU A 73 -9.10 2.43 2.34
N ALA A 74 -8.13 1.72 2.91
CA ALA A 74 -6.84 2.30 3.27
C ALA A 74 -6.12 2.88 2.05
N SER A 75 -6.08 2.16 0.92
CA SER A 75 -5.39 2.61 -0.29
C SER A 75 -6.12 3.76 -1.00
N PHE A 76 -7.45 3.81 -0.95
CA PHE A 76 -8.26 4.92 -1.45
C PHE A 76 -7.99 6.22 -0.69
N PHE A 77 -7.98 6.20 0.64
CA PHE A 77 -7.65 7.40 1.42
C PHE A 77 -6.20 7.83 1.20
N PHE A 78 -5.29 6.89 0.94
CA PHE A 78 -3.93 7.23 0.52
C PHE A 78 -3.91 7.88 -0.87
N PHE A 79 -4.73 7.42 -1.81
CA PHE A 79 -4.89 8.03 -3.13
C PHE A 79 -5.43 9.46 -3.04
N LEU A 80 -6.39 9.69 -2.14
CA LEU A 80 -6.87 11.03 -1.81
C LEU A 80 -5.73 11.90 -1.25
N ALA A 81 -4.87 11.33 -0.40
CA ALA A 81 -3.70 12.03 0.12
C ALA A 81 -2.75 12.46 -1.01
N VAL A 82 -2.42 11.53 -1.91
CA VAL A 82 -1.59 11.81 -3.10
C VAL A 82 -2.21 12.89 -3.99
N THR A 83 -3.53 12.79 -4.24
CA THR A 83 -4.27 13.77 -5.04
C THR A 83 -4.25 15.15 -4.37
N ALA A 84 -4.44 15.23 -3.06
CA ALA A 84 -4.35 16.49 -2.32
C ALA A 84 -2.94 17.10 -2.41
N ILE A 85 -1.89 16.28 -2.30
CA ILE A 85 -0.50 16.74 -2.48
C ILE A 85 -0.24 17.21 -3.91
N ALA A 86 -0.83 16.59 -4.94
CA ALA A 86 -0.72 17.04 -6.33
C ALA A 86 -1.25 18.48 -6.54
N TYR A 87 -2.19 18.92 -5.71
CA TYR A 87 -2.77 20.27 -5.70
C TYR A 87 -2.24 21.15 -4.56
N ASP A 88 -1.09 20.78 -3.96
CA ASP A 88 -0.45 21.49 -2.86
C ASP A 88 -1.36 21.71 -1.63
N LYS A 89 -2.40 20.87 -1.47
CA LYS A 89 -3.31 20.86 -0.31
C LYS A 89 -2.74 20.00 0.81
N GLU A 90 -1.63 20.45 1.39
CA GLU A 90 -0.83 19.66 2.34
C GLU A 90 -1.62 19.19 3.58
N ILE A 91 -2.54 20.01 4.11
CA ILE A 91 -3.39 19.65 5.26
C ILE A 91 -4.36 18.52 4.90
N LEU A 92 -5.07 18.66 3.79
CA LEU A 92 -5.98 17.61 3.30
C LEU A 92 -5.22 16.32 3.00
N GLY A 93 -3.99 16.44 2.48
CA GLY A 93 -3.09 15.31 2.28
C GLY A 93 -2.79 14.58 3.59
N ALA A 94 -2.45 15.30 4.65
CA ALA A 94 -2.18 14.70 5.96
C ALA A 94 -3.42 14.06 6.59
N ILE A 95 -4.57 14.73 6.52
CA ILE A 95 -5.85 14.18 7.03
C ILE A 95 -6.20 12.89 6.29
N SER A 96 -6.08 12.88 4.96
CA SER A 96 -6.38 11.70 4.14
C SER A 96 -5.42 10.55 4.42
N TRP A 97 -4.14 10.85 4.63
CA TRP A 97 -3.16 9.85 5.04
C TRP A 97 -3.44 9.28 6.45
N ILE A 98 -3.82 10.14 7.41
CA ILE A 98 -4.28 9.73 8.73
C ILE A 98 -5.49 8.78 8.61
N LEU A 99 -6.48 9.12 7.76
CA LEU A 99 -7.64 8.26 7.53
C LEU A 99 -7.22 6.91 6.93
N SER A 100 -6.25 6.88 6.02
CA SER A 100 -5.68 5.63 5.50
C SER A 100 -5.13 4.74 6.63
N LEU A 101 -4.37 5.32 7.56
CA LEU A 101 -3.80 4.61 8.70
C LEU A 101 -4.86 4.06 9.68
N ALA A 102 -5.98 4.77 9.83
CA ALA A 102 -7.07 4.34 10.70
C ALA A 102 -7.68 3.00 10.26
N TRP A 103 -7.63 2.69 8.96
CA TRP A 103 -8.12 1.43 8.41
C TRP A 103 -7.07 0.34 8.43
N LYS A 104 -5.85 0.63 7.95
CA LYS A 104 -4.71 -0.29 8.02
C LYS A 104 -3.39 0.50 8.09
N PRO A 105 -2.37 0.02 8.81
CA PRO A 105 -1.05 0.69 8.92
C PRO A 105 -0.20 0.62 7.63
N LEU A 106 -0.83 0.42 6.47
CA LEU A 106 -0.21 0.25 5.15
C LEU A 106 0.56 1.47 4.65
N ALA A 107 0.29 2.65 5.19
CA ALA A 107 0.91 3.90 4.77
C ALA A 107 1.85 4.51 5.81
N LEU A 108 2.24 3.77 6.86
CA LEU A 108 3.00 4.34 7.98
C LEU A 108 4.36 4.89 7.53
N LEU A 109 4.94 4.34 6.48
CA LEU A 109 6.19 4.81 5.87
C LEU A 109 6.07 6.16 5.14
N ALA A 110 4.90 6.78 5.06
CA ALA A 110 4.79 8.18 4.65
C ALA A 110 5.00 9.16 5.82
N PHE A 111 5.12 8.67 7.07
CA PHE A 111 5.26 9.48 8.28
C PHE A 111 6.39 10.53 8.20
N PRO A 112 7.62 10.22 7.70
CA PRO A 112 8.69 11.22 7.66
C PRO A 112 8.33 12.47 6.82
N TYR A 113 7.54 12.31 5.75
CA TYR A 113 7.08 13.43 4.93
C TYR A 113 6.10 14.33 5.68
N PHE A 114 5.10 13.75 6.35
CA PHE A 114 4.07 14.52 7.06
C PHE A 114 4.56 15.09 8.41
N TRP A 115 5.54 14.46 9.05
CA TRP A 115 6.09 14.89 10.35
C TRP A 115 7.06 16.08 10.24
N LYS A 116 7.87 16.14 9.16
CA LYS A 116 9.04 17.02 9.13
C LYS A 116 8.72 18.52 9.03
N ASN A 117 7.52 18.93 8.59
CA ASN A 117 7.28 20.36 8.35
C ASN A 117 7.16 21.16 9.68
N PRO A 118 8.13 22.02 10.06
CA PRO A 118 8.23 22.53 11.43
C PRO A 118 7.20 23.61 11.77
N LYS A 119 6.65 24.31 10.77
CA LYS A 119 5.70 25.43 10.92
C LYS A 119 4.23 25.01 10.83
N ASP A 120 3.96 23.72 10.99
CA ASP A 120 2.78 23.11 10.39
C ASP A 120 1.66 22.80 11.35
N LYS A 121 0.48 23.38 11.09
CA LYS A 121 -0.78 23.05 11.79
C LYS A 121 -1.16 21.57 11.63
N ARG A 122 -0.55 20.84 10.66
CA ARG A 122 -0.64 19.38 10.50
C ARG A 122 -0.12 18.59 11.71
N LYS A 123 0.84 19.12 12.48
CA LYS A 123 1.36 18.44 13.68
C LYS A 123 0.29 18.23 14.74
N ILE A 124 -0.62 19.19 14.90
CA ILE A 124 -1.75 19.08 15.83
C ILE A 124 -2.67 17.95 15.37
N GLY A 125 -2.97 17.86 14.07
CA GLY A 125 -3.76 16.75 13.52
C GLY A 125 -3.09 15.39 13.68
N LEU A 126 -1.76 15.32 13.58
CA LEU A 126 -1.00 14.09 13.82
C LEU A 126 -0.98 13.67 15.28
N ILE A 127 -0.74 14.62 16.18
CA ILE A 127 -0.80 14.38 17.63
C ILE A 127 -2.21 13.92 17.99
N LEU A 128 -3.25 14.63 17.53
CA LEU A 128 -4.64 14.28 17.75
C LEU A 128 -4.96 12.88 17.19
N PHE A 129 -4.47 12.54 15.99
CA PHE A 129 -4.64 11.21 15.43
C PHE A 129 -3.97 10.13 16.27
N PHE A 130 -2.71 10.30 16.66
CA PHE A 130 -2.01 9.33 17.51
C PHE A 130 -2.72 9.18 18.86
N SER A 131 -3.17 10.28 19.46
CA SER A 131 -3.95 10.24 20.70
C SER A 131 -5.28 9.51 20.50
N LEU A 132 -6.03 9.80 19.44
CA LEU A 132 -7.30 9.13 19.13
C LEU A 132 -7.08 7.64 18.79
N PHE A 133 -6.02 7.30 18.07
CA PHE A 133 -5.66 5.94 17.74
C PHE A 133 -5.31 5.14 19.01
N ILE A 134 -4.52 5.72 19.92
CA ILE A 134 -4.22 5.14 21.23
C ILE A 134 -5.50 4.95 22.03
N VAL A 135 -6.35 5.99 22.15
CA VAL A 135 -7.62 5.91 22.89
C VAL A 135 -8.56 4.86 22.28
N PHE A 136 -8.69 4.82 20.96
CA PHE A 136 -9.51 3.83 20.27
C PHE A 136 -8.96 2.42 20.46
N THR A 137 -7.64 2.22 20.34
CA THR A 137 -6.99 0.92 20.56
C THR A 137 -7.17 0.47 22.00
N LEU A 138 -6.93 1.34 22.98
CA LEU A 138 -7.13 1.03 24.40
C LEU A 138 -8.60 0.75 24.72
N GLY A 139 -9.53 1.52 24.15
CA GLY A 139 -10.97 1.30 24.32
C GLY A 139 -11.43 -0.03 23.70
N TYR A 140 -10.93 -0.35 22.51
CA TYR A 140 -11.17 -1.63 21.84
C TYR A 140 -10.58 -2.80 22.64
N LEU A 141 -9.35 -2.66 23.14
CA LEU A 141 -8.70 -3.66 23.99
C LEU A 141 -9.45 -3.86 25.30
N ALA A 142 -9.87 -2.78 25.97
CA ALA A 142 -10.65 -2.86 27.20
C ALA A 142 -12.02 -3.50 26.97
N TYR A 143 -12.69 -3.18 25.86
CA TYR A 143 -13.93 -3.83 25.45
C TYR A 143 -13.71 -5.34 25.30
N PHE A 144 -12.75 -5.78 24.47
CA PHE A 144 -12.51 -7.20 24.24
C PHE A 144 -12.01 -7.95 25.48
N TYR A 145 -11.21 -7.32 26.33
CA TYR A 145 -10.75 -7.91 27.58
C TYR A 145 -11.92 -8.30 28.50
N ASN A 146 -12.97 -7.48 28.56
CA ASN A 146 -14.16 -7.76 29.37
C ASN A 146 -15.03 -8.90 28.83
N TYR A 147 -14.99 -9.20 27.53
CA TYR A 147 -15.76 -10.29 26.93
C TYR A 147 -14.96 -11.58 26.75
N GLN A 148 -13.64 -11.48 26.56
CA GLN A 148 -12.77 -12.62 26.32
C GLN A 148 -11.33 -12.31 26.77
N PRO A 149 -11.01 -12.45 28.07
CA PRO A 149 -9.71 -12.07 28.65
C PRO A 149 -8.52 -12.78 28.01
N THR A 150 -8.73 -14.01 27.53
CA THR A 150 -7.71 -14.81 26.83
C THR A 150 -7.41 -14.29 25.44
N SER A 151 -8.35 -13.60 24.78
CA SER A 151 -8.15 -13.09 23.41
C SER A 151 -7.00 -12.12 23.29
N PHE A 152 -6.63 -11.41 24.35
CA PHE A 152 -5.44 -10.55 24.32
C PHE A 152 -4.13 -11.35 24.37
N SER A 153 -4.06 -12.34 25.26
CA SER A 153 -2.93 -13.28 25.33
C SER A 153 -2.81 -14.07 24.04
N ASP A 154 -3.92 -14.54 23.49
CA ASP A 154 -3.99 -15.29 22.24
C ASP A 154 -3.68 -14.38 21.05
N PHE A 155 -4.16 -13.14 20.99
CA PHE A 155 -3.80 -12.16 19.96
C PHE A 155 -2.30 -11.84 19.97
N LEU A 156 -1.73 -11.56 21.15
CA LEU A 156 -0.29 -11.32 21.31
C LEU A 156 0.52 -12.57 20.95
N LYS A 157 0.14 -13.77 21.43
CA LYS A 157 0.78 -15.02 21.03
C LYS A 157 0.66 -15.26 19.52
N THR A 158 -0.48 -14.96 18.92
CA THR A 158 -0.74 -15.22 17.51
C THR A 158 -0.02 -14.23 16.58
N ILE A 159 0.16 -12.97 17.01
CA ILE A 159 0.90 -11.95 16.27
C ILE A 159 2.41 -12.04 16.52
N LEU A 160 2.83 -12.29 17.76
CA LEU A 160 4.25 -12.27 18.15
C LEU A 160 4.93 -13.63 17.98
N ASN A 161 4.23 -14.75 18.19
CA ASN A 161 4.81 -16.08 18.12
C ASN A 161 4.71 -16.63 16.69
N ARG A 162 5.72 -16.27 15.87
CA ARG A 162 5.83 -16.63 14.44
C ARG A 162 6.07 -18.12 14.16
N GLY A 163 6.44 -18.92 15.18
CA GLY A 163 7.02 -20.26 15.02
C GLY A 163 6.18 -21.25 14.20
N ASP A 164 4.87 -21.28 14.41
CA ASP A 164 3.98 -22.28 13.76
C ASP A 164 3.40 -21.83 12.41
N ARG A 165 3.61 -20.57 12.03
CA ARG A 165 3.07 -20.00 10.77
C ARG A 165 4.02 -20.09 9.59
N LEU A 166 5.29 -20.46 9.81
CA LEU A 166 6.32 -20.51 8.75
C LEU A 166 5.93 -21.44 7.60
N GLY A 167 5.31 -22.59 7.88
CA GLY A 167 4.85 -23.51 6.85
C GLY A 167 3.63 -22.99 6.07
N TRP A 168 2.79 -22.19 6.74
CA TRP A 168 1.65 -21.53 6.11
C TRP A 168 2.14 -20.37 5.23
N GLU A 169 3.08 -19.55 5.69
CA GLU A 169 3.61 -18.42 4.92
C GLU A 169 4.28 -18.83 3.60
N VAL A 170 4.89 -20.02 3.55
CA VAL A 170 5.63 -20.52 2.39
C VAL A 170 4.74 -21.19 1.37
N HIS A 171 3.87 -22.11 1.79
CA HIS A 171 3.09 -22.97 0.87
C HIS A 171 1.60 -22.62 0.79
N TYR A 172 1.17 -21.50 1.39
CA TYR A 172 -0.19 -21.02 1.18
C TYR A 172 -0.36 -20.55 -0.26
N ILE A 173 -1.35 -21.11 -0.92
CA ILE A 173 -1.46 -21.05 -2.37
C ILE A 173 -1.70 -19.64 -2.94
N ASP A 174 -2.39 -18.80 -2.17
CA ASP A 174 -2.76 -17.46 -2.62
C ASP A 174 -1.86 -16.38 -2.02
N ASN A 175 -0.63 -16.74 -1.60
CA ASN A 175 0.35 -15.79 -1.07
C ASN A 175 1.33 -15.31 -2.16
N PHE A 176 1.09 -14.11 -2.68
CA PHE A 176 1.87 -13.44 -3.72
C PHE A 176 2.98 -12.54 -3.14
N SER A 177 3.58 -12.95 -2.02
CA SER A 177 4.71 -12.23 -1.40
C SER A 177 6.04 -12.76 -1.92
N VAL A 178 7.06 -11.90 -1.92
CA VAL A 178 8.44 -12.31 -2.26
C VAL A 178 8.93 -13.39 -1.30
N SER A 179 8.54 -13.33 -0.03
CA SER A 179 8.88 -14.35 0.96
C SER A 179 8.32 -15.73 0.60
N SER A 180 7.09 -15.79 0.06
CA SER A 180 6.50 -17.04 -0.42
C SER A 180 7.22 -17.55 -1.69
N LEU A 181 7.55 -16.67 -2.64
CA LEU A 181 8.34 -17.05 -3.82
C LEU A 181 9.71 -17.62 -3.46
N LEU A 182 10.44 -16.98 -2.53
CA LEU A 182 11.70 -17.50 -2.00
C LEU A 182 11.50 -18.82 -1.25
N GLY A 183 10.36 -18.98 -0.59
CA GLY A 183 9.96 -20.22 0.06
C GLY A 183 9.80 -21.36 -0.95
N GLU A 184 9.10 -21.12 -2.06
CA GLU A 184 8.95 -22.11 -3.14
C GLU A 184 10.30 -22.54 -3.74
N LEU A 185 11.26 -21.62 -3.84
CA LEU A 185 12.60 -21.89 -4.38
C LEU A 185 13.51 -22.65 -3.42
N PHE A 186 13.52 -22.26 -2.14
CA PHE A 186 14.56 -22.69 -1.21
C PHE A 186 14.07 -23.54 -0.04
N PHE A 187 12.80 -23.47 0.35
CA PHE A 187 12.33 -24.09 1.60
C PHE A 187 12.48 -25.61 1.61
N ASN A 188 12.12 -26.27 0.50
CA ASN A 188 12.23 -27.72 0.36
C ASN A 188 13.69 -28.19 0.23
N SER A 189 14.60 -27.33 -0.24
CA SER A 189 16.03 -27.65 -0.35
C SER A 189 16.76 -27.38 0.96
N SER A 190 16.48 -26.26 1.62
CA SER A 190 17.07 -25.88 2.91
C SER A 190 16.28 -24.74 3.56
N LYS A 191 15.68 -25.03 4.72
CA LYS A 191 15.01 -24.03 5.57
C LYS A 191 15.95 -22.88 5.95
N ASN A 192 17.23 -23.16 6.18
CA ASN A 192 18.23 -22.14 6.53
C ASN A 192 18.50 -21.20 5.36
N LEU A 193 18.63 -21.72 4.13
CA LEU A 193 18.81 -20.88 2.94
C LEU A 193 17.60 -19.99 2.70
N TRP A 194 16.39 -20.52 2.88
CA TRP A 194 15.18 -19.71 2.78
C TRP A 194 15.16 -18.56 3.80
N GLN A 195 15.42 -18.84 5.08
CA GLN A 195 15.44 -17.82 6.13
C GLN A 195 16.48 -16.73 5.87
N VAL A 196 17.70 -17.11 5.47
CA VAL A 196 18.75 -16.16 5.10
C VAL A 196 18.29 -15.30 3.91
N SER A 197 17.73 -15.90 2.86
CA SER A 197 17.27 -15.19 1.67
C SER A 197 16.17 -14.17 1.98
N VAL A 198 15.18 -14.54 2.81
CA VAL A 198 14.10 -13.65 3.25
C VAL A 198 14.66 -12.48 4.08
N ASN A 199 15.57 -12.76 5.01
CA ASN A 199 16.19 -11.73 5.84
C ASN A 199 17.02 -10.73 5.02
N ILE A 200 17.78 -11.22 4.04
CA ILE A 200 18.52 -10.37 3.10
C ILE A 200 17.56 -9.49 2.31
N TYR A 201 16.50 -10.08 1.74
CA TYR A 201 15.48 -9.34 0.99
C TYR A 201 14.85 -8.22 1.84
N LEU A 202 14.36 -8.54 3.04
CA LEU A 202 13.77 -7.55 3.94
C LEU A 202 14.78 -6.47 4.34
N GLY A 203 16.03 -6.86 4.61
CA GLY A 203 17.13 -5.95 4.88
C GLY A 203 17.37 -4.94 3.75
N ILE A 204 17.36 -5.40 2.49
CA ILE A 204 17.52 -4.53 1.31
C ILE A 204 16.36 -3.54 1.19
N ILE A 205 15.12 -3.99 1.37
CA ILE A 205 13.94 -3.11 1.29
C ILE A 205 13.98 -2.04 2.39
N ILE A 206 14.25 -2.45 3.64
CA ILE A 206 14.36 -1.53 4.79
C ILE A 206 15.49 -0.53 4.57
N ALA A 207 16.68 -1.00 4.19
CA ALA A 207 17.83 -0.13 3.94
C ALA A 207 17.56 0.88 2.81
N SER A 208 16.93 0.43 1.72
CA SER A 208 16.53 1.29 0.59
C SER A 208 15.57 2.38 1.06
N TYR A 209 14.54 2.01 1.84
CA TYR A 209 13.60 2.97 2.37
C TYR A 209 14.23 3.97 3.33
N LEU A 210 15.06 3.51 4.28
CA LEU A 210 15.76 4.37 5.23
C LEU A 210 16.70 5.35 4.52
N TYR A 211 17.46 4.87 3.53
CA TYR A 211 18.36 5.69 2.73
C TYR A 211 17.59 6.77 1.97
N LEU A 212 16.57 6.40 1.19
CA LEU A 212 15.82 7.36 0.38
C LEU A 212 15.04 8.35 1.25
N SER A 213 14.39 7.87 2.33
CA SER A 213 13.71 8.75 3.29
C SER A 213 14.66 9.72 3.97
N GLY A 214 15.85 9.26 4.38
CA GLY A 214 16.91 10.10 4.93
C GLY A 214 17.36 11.19 3.96
N CYS A 215 17.63 10.84 2.70
CA CYS A 215 17.96 11.82 1.66
C CYS A 215 16.83 12.83 1.42
N LEU A 216 15.58 12.35 1.42
CA LEU A 216 14.41 13.14 1.07
C LEU A 216 14.00 14.12 2.18
N VAL A 217 14.22 13.73 3.44
CA VAL A 217 14.15 14.59 4.62
C VAL A 217 14.92 15.89 4.36
N PHE A 218 16.12 15.87 3.79
CA PHE A 218 16.90 17.10 3.49
C PHE A 218 16.39 17.93 2.30
N LYS A 219 15.52 17.37 1.45
CA LYS A 219 15.13 17.97 0.16
C LYS A 219 13.66 18.38 0.05
N ILE A 220 12.76 17.85 0.89
CA ILE A 220 11.31 18.14 0.82
C ILE A 220 10.98 19.64 0.89
N LYS A 221 11.71 20.44 1.67
CA LYS A 221 11.39 21.87 1.87
C LYS A 221 11.40 22.68 0.56
N SER A 222 12.14 22.23 -0.46
CA SER A 222 12.24 22.84 -1.79
C SER A 222 11.79 21.88 -2.92
N ALA A 223 11.17 20.75 -2.58
CA ALA A 223 10.86 19.69 -3.53
C ALA A 223 9.65 20.05 -4.40
N ASN A 224 9.79 19.82 -5.71
CA ASN A 224 8.68 19.81 -6.67
C ASN A 224 7.62 18.77 -6.25
N THR A 225 6.34 19.09 -6.47
CA THR A 225 5.17 18.23 -6.32
C THR A 225 5.40 16.79 -6.80
N ASP A 226 6.03 16.58 -7.96
CA ASP A 226 6.32 15.25 -8.49
C ASP A 226 7.16 14.40 -7.52
N LEU A 227 8.20 15.00 -6.93
CA LEU A 227 9.08 14.31 -5.98
C LEU A 227 8.30 13.90 -4.73
N LYS A 228 7.39 14.75 -4.25
CA LYS A 228 6.51 14.44 -3.11
C LYS A 228 5.62 13.24 -3.44
N ILE A 229 5.02 13.22 -4.63
CA ILE A 229 4.14 12.12 -5.07
C ILE A 229 4.92 10.82 -5.23
N TYR A 230 6.07 10.83 -5.92
CA TYR A 230 6.90 9.62 -6.04
C TYR A 230 7.32 9.06 -4.68
N TYR A 231 7.60 9.91 -3.70
CA TYR A 231 7.90 9.46 -2.34
C TYR A 231 6.70 8.78 -1.68
N LEU A 232 5.50 9.38 -1.76
CA LEU A 232 4.29 8.78 -1.19
C LEU A 232 3.99 7.42 -1.82
N LEU A 233 4.05 7.33 -3.16
CA LEU A 233 3.86 6.06 -3.87
C LEU A 233 4.91 5.03 -3.48
N PHE A 234 6.17 5.45 -3.35
CA PHE A 234 7.27 4.58 -2.89
C PHE A 234 7.07 4.10 -1.45
N SER A 235 6.61 4.96 -0.53
CA SER A 235 6.31 4.57 0.85
C SER A 235 5.19 3.52 0.93
N LEU A 236 4.13 3.68 0.14
CA LEU A 236 3.04 2.69 0.06
C LEU A 236 3.53 1.37 -0.56
N ALA A 237 4.27 1.45 -1.68
CA ALA A 237 4.85 0.28 -2.33
C ALA A 237 5.79 -0.49 -1.37
N THR A 238 6.66 0.22 -0.66
CA THR A 238 7.57 -0.38 0.33
C THR A 238 6.80 -1.19 1.38
N MET A 239 5.68 -0.67 1.89
CA MET A 239 4.89 -1.41 2.88
C MET A 239 4.29 -2.70 2.34
N VAL A 240 3.81 -2.69 1.08
CA VAL A 240 3.34 -3.92 0.43
C VAL A 240 4.49 -4.92 0.26
N MET A 241 5.67 -4.43 -0.16
CA MET A 241 6.86 -5.28 -0.33
C MET A 241 7.36 -5.89 0.99
N LEU A 242 7.23 -5.17 2.12
CA LEU A 242 7.58 -5.69 3.45
C LEU A 242 6.56 -6.70 3.99
N HIS A 243 5.35 -6.73 3.43
CA HIS A 243 4.30 -7.60 3.92
C HIS A 243 4.60 -9.06 3.57
N LYS A 244 4.68 -9.91 4.58
CA LYS A 244 5.01 -11.34 4.44
C LYS A 244 3.89 -12.18 3.80
N GLU A 245 2.66 -11.69 3.86
CA GLU A 245 1.45 -12.37 3.40
C GLU A 245 0.65 -11.45 2.46
N VAL A 246 0.91 -11.52 1.16
CA VAL A 246 0.24 -10.67 0.16
C VAL A 246 -0.79 -11.51 -0.57
N TRP A 247 -2.04 -11.43 -0.13
CA TRP A 247 -3.13 -12.17 -0.77
C TRP A 247 -3.60 -11.41 -2.01
N GLU A 248 -4.40 -12.03 -2.88
CA GLU A 248 -4.95 -11.38 -4.08
C GLU A 248 -5.61 -10.04 -3.72
N SER A 249 -6.35 -10.01 -2.60
CA SER A 249 -7.03 -8.82 -2.10
C SER A 249 -6.07 -7.68 -1.72
N TRP A 250 -4.84 -7.99 -1.29
CA TRP A 250 -3.83 -6.98 -0.97
C TRP A 250 -3.25 -6.31 -2.21
N LEU A 251 -3.32 -6.96 -3.38
CA LEU A 251 -2.86 -6.38 -4.64
C LEU A 251 -3.67 -5.13 -5.02
N VAL A 252 -4.86 -4.92 -4.43
CA VAL A 252 -5.67 -3.70 -4.57
C VAL A 252 -4.92 -2.43 -4.12
N ILE A 253 -3.89 -2.56 -3.28
CA ILE A 253 -3.06 -1.44 -2.83
C ILE A 253 -2.24 -0.84 -3.97
N TRP A 254 -1.93 -1.65 -5.01
CA TRP A 254 -1.21 -1.18 -6.20
C TRP A 254 -2.07 -0.33 -7.12
N LEU A 255 -3.39 -0.45 -7.07
CA LEU A 255 -4.28 0.29 -7.97
C LEU A 255 -4.04 1.82 -7.96
N PRO A 256 -4.03 2.51 -6.79
CA PRO A 256 -3.75 3.94 -6.77
C PRO A 256 -2.31 4.29 -7.19
N ILE A 257 -1.35 3.38 -7.00
CA ILE A 257 0.03 3.55 -7.47
C ILE A 257 0.06 3.54 -9.00
N ILE A 258 -0.53 2.50 -9.60
CA ILE A 258 -0.62 2.32 -11.05
C ILE A 258 -1.28 3.52 -11.72
N VAL A 259 -2.46 3.90 -11.23
CA VAL A 259 -3.25 5.02 -11.78
C VAL A 259 -2.48 6.33 -11.67
N THR A 260 -1.87 6.62 -10.52
CA THR A 260 -1.08 7.84 -10.35
C THR A 260 0.13 7.82 -11.29
N LEU A 261 0.83 6.69 -11.42
CA LEU A 261 2.01 6.58 -12.28
C LEU A 261 1.67 6.76 -13.77
N LEU A 262 0.58 6.15 -14.25
CA LEU A 262 0.12 6.30 -15.64
C LEU A 262 -0.17 7.77 -15.99
N LEU A 263 -0.71 8.54 -15.04
CA LEU A 263 -0.99 9.96 -15.23
C LEU A 263 0.22 10.87 -15.00
N LEU A 264 1.12 10.50 -14.09
CA LEU A 264 2.29 11.31 -13.75
C LEU A 264 3.40 11.20 -14.82
N ILE A 265 3.53 10.04 -15.47
CA ILE A 265 4.65 9.76 -16.37
C ILE A 265 4.37 10.22 -17.80
N LYS A 266 5.32 10.98 -18.34
CA LYS A 266 5.26 11.53 -19.69
C LYS A 266 6.02 10.73 -20.73
N ASN A 267 7.01 9.94 -20.31
CA ASN A 267 7.80 9.12 -21.23
C ASN A 267 6.97 7.90 -21.70
N PRO A 268 6.77 7.70 -23.02
CA PRO A 268 5.95 6.59 -23.54
C PRO A 268 6.50 5.20 -23.19
N ARG A 269 7.83 5.01 -23.19
CA ARG A 269 8.45 3.70 -22.87
C ARG A 269 8.23 3.32 -21.42
N GLU A 270 8.38 4.29 -20.51
CA GLU A 270 8.13 4.08 -19.09
C GLU A 270 6.64 3.84 -18.81
N LYS A 271 5.76 4.55 -19.52
CA LYS A 271 4.32 4.34 -19.43
C LYS A 271 3.92 2.95 -19.93
N PHE A 272 4.49 2.50 -21.05
CA PHE A 272 4.29 1.15 -21.55
C PHE A 272 4.78 0.09 -20.56
N PHE A 273 5.94 0.31 -19.93
CA PHE A 273 6.44 -0.56 -18.86
C PHE A 273 5.44 -0.66 -17.70
N ILE A 274 4.89 0.47 -17.24
CA ILE A 274 3.85 0.46 -16.18
C ILE A 274 2.61 -0.26 -16.66
N PHE A 275 2.14 0.02 -17.87
CA PHE A 275 0.95 -0.60 -18.45
C PHE A 275 1.06 -2.13 -18.46
N ILE A 276 2.16 -2.70 -18.96
CA ILE A 276 2.36 -4.16 -19.03
C ILE A 276 2.38 -4.78 -17.62
N ASN A 277 3.14 -4.21 -16.68
CA ASN A 277 3.16 -4.71 -15.30
C ASN A 277 1.78 -4.58 -14.63
N SER A 278 1.02 -3.55 -14.99
CA SER A 278 -0.33 -3.32 -14.47
C SER A 278 -1.34 -4.32 -15.02
N ILE A 279 -1.22 -4.73 -16.30
CA ILE A 279 -2.05 -5.80 -16.86
C ILE A 279 -1.85 -7.09 -16.04
N LEU A 280 -0.60 -7.49 -15.81
CA LEU A 280 -0.29 -8.71 -15.06
C LEU A 280 -0.82 -8.66 -13.61
N LEU A 281 -0.87 -7.48 -13.00
CA LEU A 281 -1.48 -7.31 -11.67
C LEU A 281 -3.01 -7.23 -11.70
N ALA A 282 -3.59 -6.77 -12.81
CA ALA A 282 -5.03 -6.57 -12.95
C ALA A 282 -5.78 -7.85 -13.34
N THR A 283 -5.10 -8.88 -13.85
CA THR A 283 -5.71 -10.17 -14.19
C THR A 283 -5.99 -11.01 -12.95
N PRO A 284 -6.98 -11.91 -12.98
CA PRO A 284 -7.06 -12.97 -11.98
C PRO A 284 -5.79 -13.79 -11.98
N SER A 285 -5.36 -14.22 -10.79
CA SER A 285 -4.26 -15.17 -10.68
C SER A 285 -4.57 -16.47 -11.42
N LEU A 286 -3.53 -17.17 -11.88
CA LEU A 286 -3.64 -18.49 -12.54
C LEU A 286 -4.15 -19.62 -11.62
N PHE A 287 -4.86 -19.30 -10.54
CA PHE A 287 -5.33 -20.25 -9.52
C PHE A 287 -6.18 -21.37 -10.11
N SER A 288 -7.02 -21.07 -11.10
CA SER A 288 -7.83 -22.08 -11.81
C SER A 288 -6.98 -23.09 -12.59
N VAL A 289 -5.85 -22.66 -13.14
CA VAL A 289 -4.91 -23.54 -13.86
C VAL A 289 -4.13 -24.41 -12.88
N TRP A 290 -3.73 -23.83 -11.75
CA TRP A 290 -3.14 -24.61 -10.66
C TRP A 290 -4.14 -25.62 -10.09
N SER A 291 -5.40 -25.26 -9.86
CA SER A 291 -6.35 -26.13 -9.15
C SER A 291 -6.66 -27.42 -9.91
N MET A 292 -6.50 -27.40 -11.24
CA MET A 292 -6.64 -28.55 -12.12
C MET A 292 -5.45 -29.52 -12.06
N SER A 293 -4.22 -29.01 -11.96
CA SER A 293 -2.99 -29.80 -12.13
C SER A 293 -2.21 -30.02 -10.83
N LYS A 294 -2.34 -29.09 -9.87
CA LYS A 294 -1.74 -29.06 -8.54
C LYS A 294 -0.23 -29.30 -8.50
N THR A 295 0.49 -28.94 -9.58
CA THR A 295 1.95 -29.12 -9.63
C THR A 295 2.69 -27.94 -9.01
N ASN A 296 3.89 -28.20 -8.47
CA ASN A 296 4.76 -27.16 -7.93
C ASN A 296 5.17 -26.14 -9.00
N LEU A 297 5.30 -26.57 -10.27
CA LEU A 297 5.62 -25.69 -11.39
C LEU A 297 4.51 -24.65 -11.59
N TRP A 298 3.24 -25.06 -11.60
CA TRP A 298 2.12 -24.12 -11.75
C TRP A 298 1.96 -23.22 -10.52
N ARG A 299 2.27 -23.72 -9.32
CA ARG A 299 2.27 -22.90 -8.10
C ARG A 299 3.36 -21.82 -8.15
N PHE A 300 4.55 -22.19 -8.62
CA PHE A 300 5.63 -21.22 -8.85
C PHE A 300 5.20 -20.13 -9.83
N TRP A 301 4.64 -20.52 -10.99
CA TRP A 301 4.19 -19.54 -11.98
C TRP A 301 3.05 -18.66 -11.48
N LEU A 302 2.10 -19.23 -10.72
CA LEU A 302 1.02 -18.49 -10.05
C LEU A 302 1.56 -17.36 -9.16
N ILE A 303 2.54 -17.68 -8.29
CA ILE A 303 3.14 -16.71 -7.38
C ILE A 303 4.00 -15.70 -8.17
N PHE A 304 4.80 -16.21 -9.10
CA PHE A 304 5.72 -15.41 -9.92
C PHE A 304 5.00 -14.37 -10.78
N GLU A 305 3.85 -14.73 -11.37
CA GLU A 305 2.99 -13.85 -12.19
C GLU A 305 2.67 -12.55 -11.45
N LYS A 306 2.40 -12.63 -10.14
CA LYS A 306 2.06 -11.45 -9.32
C LYS A 306 3.27 -10.83 -8.64
N VAL A 307 4.26 -11.61 -8.20
CA VAL A 307 5.44 -11.08 -7.48
C VAL A 307 6.34 -10.27 -8.42
N LEU A 308 6.59 -10.76 -9.64
CA LEU A 308 7.47 -10.09 -10.60
C LEU A 308 7.02 -8.65 -10.93
N PRO A 309 5.77 -8.40 -11.34
CA PRO A 309 5.34 -7.03 -11.66
C PRO A 309 5.37 -6.09 -10.44
N GLN A 310 5.11 -6.58 -9.23
CA GLN A 310 5.27 -5.78 -7.99
C GLN A 310 6.72 -5.34 -7.80
N LEU A 311 7.68 -6.27 -7.93
CA LEU A 311 9.11 -5.98 -7.85
C LEU A 311 9.54 -4.99 -8.94
N CYS A 312 9.09 -5.20 -10.18
CA CYS A 312 9.38 -4.32 -11.30
C CYS A 312 8.88 -2.89 -11.06
N LEU A 313 7.64 -2.71 -10.59
CA LEU A 313 7.09 -1.39 -10.27
C LEU A 313 7.78 -0.75 -9.05
N TYR A 314 8.12 -1.54 -8.03
CA TYR A 314 8.86 -1.07 -6.86
C TYR A 314 10.26 -0.56 -7.23
N LEU A 315 11.02 -1.32 -8.03
CA LEU A 315 12.33 -0.93 -8.51
C LEU A 315 12.25 0.31 -9.41
N PHE A 316 11.23 0.38 -10.26
CA PHE A 316 10.96 1.55 -11.08
C PHE A 316 10.72 2.80 -10.21
N LEU A 317 9.85 2.72 -9.20
CA LEU A 317 9.62 3.81 -8.24
C LEU A 317 10.90 4.21 -7.51
N THR A 318 11.69 3.23 -7.07
CA THR A 318 12.99 3.45 -6.40
C THR A 318 13.94 4.26 -7.27
N VAL A 319 14.10 3.87 -8.54
CA VAL A 319 14.96 4.56 -9.52
C VAL A 319 14.43 5.96 -9.83
N LYS A 320 13.12 6.09 -10.03
CA LYS A 320 12.47 7.39 -10.28
C LYS A 320 12.65 8.36 -9.13
N LEU A 321 12.41 7.90 -7.91
CA LEU A 321 12.58 8.70 -6.71
C LEU A 321 14.04 9.16 -6.58
N ARG A 322 15.00 8.25 -6.75
CA ARG A 322 16.43 8.58 -6.71
C ARG A 322 16.81 9.63 -7.76
N ARG A 323 16.32 9.49 -9.00
CA ARG A 323 16.58 10.44 -10.08
C ARG A 323 15.98 11.81 -9.75
N LYS A 324 14.71 11.87 -9.34
CA LYS A 324 14.05 13.13 -8.97
C LYS A 324 14.70 13.81 -7.78
N MET A 325 15.24 13.05 -6.83
CA MET A 325 16.03 13.60 -5.74
C MET A 325 17.34 14.22 -6.22
N LYS A 326 18.00 13.67 -7.24
CA LYS A 326 19.22 14.27 -7.83
C LYS A 326 18.91 15.58 -8.56
N GLU A 327 17.75 15.65 -9.22
CA GLU A 327 17.27 16.85 -9.93
C GLU A 327 16.80 17.97 -8.97
N ALA A 328 16.44 17.64 -7.72
CA ALA A 328 15.97 18.62 -6.75
C ALA A 328 17.12 19.48 -6.17
N PRO A 329 16.96 20.82 -6.12
CA PRO A 329 17.99 21.71 -5.61
C PRO A 329 18.31 21.40 -4.14
N THR A 330 19.58 21.16 -3.84
CA THR A 330 20.09 21.02 -2.47
C THR A 330 20.13 22.39 -1.79
N VAL A 331 19.45 22.53 -0.66
CA VAL A 331 19.43 23.77 0.16
C VAL A 331 20.80 24.05 0.84
N LEU A 332 21.79 23.18 0.66
CA LEU A 332 23.11 23.27 1.30
C LEU A 332 23.98 24.45 0.82
N THR A 333 23.61 25.19 -0.23
CA THR A 333 24.45 26.26 -0.80
C THR A 333 24.20 27.68 -0.28
N LYS A 334 23.42 27.88 0.79
CA LYS A 334 23.18 29.24 1.34
C LYS A 334 23.71 29.51 2.75
N HIS A 335 24.13 28.50 3.51
CA HIS A 335 24.66 28.72 4.87
C HIS A 335 26.18 28.58 4.99
N PHE A 336 26.90 28.19 3.92
CA PHE A 336 28.37 28.08 3.93
C PHE A 336 29.08 29.12 3.05
N LEU A 337 28.34 29.98 2.35
CA LEU A 337 28.89 31.06 1.51
C LEU A 337 28.61 32.46 2.08
N LEU A 338 28.03 32.54 3.29
CA LEU A 338 27.73 33.80 4.00
C LEU A 338 28.11 33.74 5.49
N SER A 339 28.93 32.76 5.88
CA SER A 339 29.67 32.69 7.14
C SER A 339 31.15 32.65 6.80
#